data_AF-A0A3N1GEP2-F1
#
_entry.id   AF-A0A3N1GEP2-F1
#
_cell.length_a   1.000
_cell.length_b   1.000
_cell.length_c   1.000
_cell.angle_alpha   90.00
_cell.angle_beta   90.00
_cell.angle_gamma   90.00
#
_symmetry.space_group_name_H-M   'P 1'
#
loop_
_entity.id
_entity.type
_entity.pdbx_description
1 polymer ?
#
loop_
_entity_poly.entity_id
_entity_poly.type
_entity_poly.pdbx_seq_one_letter_code
_entity_poly.pdbx_strand_id
1 'polypeptide(L)'
;MFRPSRSALLMATVTLAAGLVATPGAAYAADTTTTTTTTLSGVEMAAALKTVATTSTAAAEGGWKATMSAVRGPATISTSYVVDPGRGIVVDQSDFGSGPTTEYAAAGKGKYTYMAFSKNFRAVVRMMGRPTVRHMFQPQPTLKLEDHVEATGPTFAKVLTEDVAYAGTKTVHDNGSADYKYSDDDGTTFTMQVGPAGTLAEVLVGSDGLSVTLTYAYGVPQATLPTAISEKVWDQGMAYLAMRAAVKHVASEAAADTSRTAQGRTVKVAALRKIVRSWATATNNNNRAGLKMIKVKDISRGVRVYATNPWTHETVSYTVKASGRKAVVKSG
;
A
#
# COMPACT_ATOMS: atom_id res chain seq x y z
N MET A 1 16.45 5.48 -24.51
CA MET A 1 15.17 4.73 -24.46
C MET A 1 15.32 3.73 -23.31
N PHE A 2 14.85 4.08 -22.11
CA PHE A 2 14.98 3.23 -20.92
C PHE A 2 14.07 2.00 -21.10
N ARG A 3 14.67 0.83 -21.34
CA ARG A 3 13.97 -0.45 -21.20
C ARG A 3 13.96 -0.78 -19.71
N PRO A 4 12.80 -0.95 -19.06
CA PRO A 4 12.80 -1.49 -17.71
C PRO A 4 13.24 -2.97 -17.82
N SER A 5 14.51 -3.23 -17.56
CA SER A 5 15.06 -4.58 -17.38
C SER A 5 14.59 -5.16 -16.04
N ARG A 6 14.79 -6.47 -15.81
CA ARG A 6 14.57 -7.17 -14.52
C ARG A 6 15.12 -6.42 -13.30
N SER A 7 16.07 -5.51 -13.49
CA SER A 7 16.57 -4.54 -12.51
C SER A 7 15.46 -3.68 -11.88
N ALA A 8 14.36 -3.40 -12.57
CA ALA A 8 13.21 -2.67 -12.02
C ALA A 8 12.39 -3.49 -11.02
N LEU A 9 12.39 -4.83 -11.15
CA LEU A 9 11.78 -5.76 -10.19
C LEU A 9 12.61 -5.90 -8.90
N LEU A 10 13.89 -5.52 -8.95
CA LEU A 10 14.86 -5.64 -7.84
C LEU A 10 15.20 -4.30 -7.14
N MET A 11 14.74 -3.16 -7.64
CA MET A 11 15.14 -1.83 -7.16
C MET A 11 14.04 -1.15 -6.32
N ALA A 12 13.82 -1.66 -5.10
CA ALA A 12 13.23 -0.89 -4.00
C ALA A 12 14.25 -0.79 -2.86
N THR A 13 15.03 0.29 -2.89
CA THR A 13 16.10 0.66 -1.96
C THR A 13 15.56 1.16 -0.62
N VAL A 14 16.06 0.67 0.55
CA VAL A 14 16.19 1.48 1.80
C VAL A 14 17.35 0.98 2.70
N THR A 15 17.99 1.95 3.34
CA THR A 15 19.17 2.02 4.22
C THR A 15 19.00 1.51 5.68
N LEU A 16 20.13 1.02 6.23
CA LEU A 16 20.62 0.98 7.63
C LEU A 16 19.74 0.40 8.77
N ALA A 17 20.13 -0.78 9.30
CA ALA A 17 20.79 -0.99 10.62
C ALA A 17 20.77 -2.49 11.01
N ALA A 18 21.84 -2.97 11.64
CA ALA A 18 22.20 -4.38 11.80
C ALA A 18 21.52 -5.14 12.95
N GLY A 19 21.39 -6.46 12.78
CA GLY A 19 21.12 -7.43 13.85
C GLY A 19 21.22 -8.87 13.35
N LEU A 20 22.33 -9.54 13.62
CA LEU A 20 22.69 -10.89 13.16
C LEU A 20 22.08 -11.96 14.08
N VAL A 21 21.39 -12.97 13.53
CA VAL A 21 21.16 -14.26 14.20
C VAL A 21 21.34 -15.39 13.19
N ALA A 22 22.37 -16.20 13.40
CA ALA A 22 22.62 -17.42 12.64
C ALA A 22 21.80 -18.59 13.22
N THR A 23 21.22 -19.41 12.36
CA THR A 23 20.66 -20.73 12.72
C THR A 23 21.47 -21.84 12.05
N PRO A 24 21.65 -23.01 12.71
CA PRO A 24 22.52 -24.07 12.24
C PRO A 24 21.92 -24.85 11.06
N GLY A 25 22.73 -25.06 10.03
CA GLY A 25 22.38 -25.90 8.87
C GLY A 25 22.37 -27.38 9.25
N ALA A 26 21.34 -28.10 8.80
CA ALA A 26 21.32 -29.56 8.82
C ALA A 26 22.34 -30.08 7.81
N ALA A 27 23.19 -31.01 8.25
CA ALA A 27 24.15 -31.69 7.39
C ALA A 27 23.41 -32.57 6.38
N TYR A 28 23.49 -32.22 5.09
CA TYR A 28 23.07 -33.08 3.99
C TYR A 28 24.03 -34.27 3.89
N ALA A 29 23.49 -35.49 3.94
CA ALA A 29 24.20 -36.70 3.53
C ALA A 29 24.53 -36.60 2.04
N ALA A 30 25.71 -37.08 1.65
CA ALA A 30 26.21 -37.04 0.28
C ALA A 30 25.22 -37.71 -0.68
N ASP A 31 24.67 -36.92 -1.59
CA ASP A 31 23.73 -37.34 -2.60
C ASP A 31 24.46 -38.17 -3.67
N THR A 32 24.07 -39.44 -3.84
CA THR A 32 24.59 -40.34 -4.88
C THR A 32 23.73 -40.33 -6.15
N THR A 33 22.87 -39.32 -6.32
CA THR A 33 21.99 -39.19 -7.50
C THR A 33 22.77 -39.02 -8.79
N THR A 34 22.32 -39.75 -9.82
CA THR A 34 22.88 -39.64 -11.16
C THR A 34 22.30 -38.40 -11.82
N THR A 35 23.04 -37.30 -11.82
CA THR A 35 22.61 -36.05 -12.47
C THR A 35 23.12 -35.99 -13.90
N THR A 36 22.23 -35.69 -14.85
CA THR A 36 22.62 -35.45 -16.24
C THR A 36 22.64 -33.96 -16.51
N THR A 37 23.83 -33.40 -16.68
CA THR A 37 24.02 -31.97 -17.00
C THR A 37 24.28 -31.81 -18.50
N THR A 38 23.49 -30.97 -19.17
CA THR A 38 23.64 -30.64 -20.58
C THR A 38 23.86 -29.14 -20.75
N THR A 39 24.84 -28.74 -21.54
CA THR A 39 25.05 -27.35 -21.94
C THR A 39 24.05 -26.97 -23.02
N LEU A 40 23.40 -25.82 -22.85
CA LEU A 40 22.45 -25.24 -23.80
C LEU A 40 23.02 -23.93 -24.34
N SER A 41 22.90 -23.72 -25.65
CA SER A 41 23.06 -22.39 -26.24
C SER A 41 21.97 -21.43 -25.72
N GLY A 42 22.14 -20.12 -25.92
CA GLY A 42 21.15 -19.14 -25.49
C GLY A 42 19.76 -19.36 -26.10
N VAL A 43 19.70 -19.77 -27.37
CA VAL A 43 18.44 -20.08 -28.06
C VAL A 43 17.77 -21.31 -27.47
N GLU A 44 18.54 -22.36 -27.17
CA GLU A 44 18.04 -23.58 -26.54
C GLU A 44 17.56 -23.33 -25.11
N MET A 45 18.28 -22.50 -24.35
CA MET A 45 17.90 -22.07 -23.01
C MET A 45 16.56 -21.30 -23.04
N ALA A 46 16.43 -20.31 -23.92
CA ALA A 46 15.21 -19.54 -24.08
C ALA A 46 14.00 -20.42 -24.44
N ALA A 47 14.17 -21.36 -25.37
CA ALA A 47 13.13 -22.30 -25.76
C ALA A 47 12.72 -23.22 -24.60
N ALA A 48 13.69 -23.70 -23.82
CA ALA A 48 13.43 -24.55 -22.68
C ALA A 48 12.66 -23.78 -21.58
N LEU A 49 13.10 -22.58 -21.21
CA LEU A 49 12.43 -21.78 -20.19
C LEU A 49 11.03 -21.31 -20.64
N LYS A 50 10.82 -21.05 -21.93
CA LYS A 50 9.48 -20.79 -22.49
C LYS A 50 8.52 -21.98 -22.31
N THR A 51 9.04 -23.20 -22.40
CA THR A 51 8.24 -24.41 -22.13
C THR A 51 7.84 -24.47 -20.65
N VAL A 52 8.78 -24.22 -19.74
CA VAL A 52 8.51 -24.13 -18.29
C VAL A 52 7.49 -23.03 -17.98
N ALA A 53 7.59 -21.88 -18.65
CA ALA A 53 6.66 -20.75 -18.48
C ALA A 53 5.24 -21.12 -18.92
N THR A 54 5.10 -21.86 -20.02
CA THR A 54 3.81 -22.34 -20.52
C THR A 54 3.17 -23.31 -19.52
N THR A 55 3.93 -24.29 -19.03
CA THR A 55 3.44 -25.26 -18.03
C THR A 55 3.07 -24.57 -16.71
N SER A 56 3.88 -23.60 -16.26
CA SER A 56 3.60 -22.83 -15.04
C SER A 56 2.37 -21.95 -15.19
N THR A 57 2.13 -21.37 -16.38
CA THR A 57 0.89 -20.63 -16.69
C THR A 57 -0.34 -21.51 -16.53
N ALA A 58 -0.30 -22.72 -17.09
CA ALA A 58 -1.41 -23.67 -16.97
C ALA A 58 -1.64 -24.09 -15.51
N ALA A 59 -0.58 -24.36 -14.75
CA ALA A 59 -0.70 -24.71 -13.33
C ALA A 59 -1.26 -23.56 -12.46
N ALA A 60 -1.06 -22.31 -12.89
CA ALA A 60 -1.50 -21.11 -12.21
C ALA A 60 -2.97 -20.73 -12.45
N GLU A 61 -3.71 -21.44 -13.32
CA GLU A 61 -5.12 -21.16 -13.61
C GLU A 61 -6.00 -21.16 -12.34
N GLY A 62 -5.72 -22.07 -11.40
CA GLY A 62 -6.41 -22.14 -10.11
C GLY A 62 -5.96 -21.08 -9.08
N GLY A 63 -4.90 -20.34 -9.40
CA GLY A 63 -4.20 -19.43 -8.50
C GLY A 63 -2.79 -19.89 -8.18
N TRP A 64 -2.05 -19.00 -7.54
CA TRP A 64 -0.67 -19.23 -7.15
C TRP A 64 -0.23 -18.28 -6.04
N LYS A 65 0.87 -18.63 -5.39
CA LYS A 65 1.60 -17.81 -4.44
C LYS A 65 3.07 -17.77 -4.84
N ALA A 66 3.66 -16.59 -4.86
CA ALA A 66 5.10 -16.41 -4.88
C ALA A 66 5.59 -15.85 -3.55
N THR A 67 6.73 -16.33 -3.06
CA THR A 67 7.41 -15.74 -1.90
C THR A 67 8.82 -15.38 -2.31
N MET A 68 9.17 -14.10 -2.18
CA MET A 68 10.51 -13.57 -2.38
C MET A 68 11.19 -13.36 -1.03
N SER A 69 12.43 -13.77 -0.92
CA SER A 69 13.36 -13.29 0.11
C SER A 69 14.58 -12.70 -0.57
N ALA A 70 15.08 -11.58 -0.07
CA ALA A 70 16.33 -10.99 -0.53
C ALA A 70 17.22 -10.69 0.66
N VAL A 71 18.47 -11.12 0.59
CA VAL A 71 19.48 -10.94 1.63
C VAL A 71 20.66 -10.18 1.05
N ARG A 72 21.03 -9.07 1.68
CA ARG A 72 22.26 -8.32 1.38
C ARG A 72 22.96 -7.94 2.68
N GLY A 73 24.03 -8.67 3.01
CA GLY A 73 24.63 -8.59 4.33
C GLY A 73 23.58 -8.90 5.43
N PRO A 74 23.38 -8.02 6.43
CA PRO A 74 22.37 -8.25 7.48
C PRO A 74 20.95 -7.87 7.06
N ALA A 75 20.76 -7.19 5.93
CA ALA A 75 19.43 -6.75 5.50
C ALA A 75 18.68 -7.93 4.89
N THR A 76 17.44 -8.15 5.36
CA THR A 76 16.51 -9.13 4.80
C THR A 76 15.23 -8.44 4.40
N ILE A 77 14.79 -8.68 3.16
CA ILE A 77 13.47 -8.28 2.66
C ILE A 77 12.69 -9.58 2.44
N SER A 78 11.41 -9.59 2.82
CA SER A 78 10.50 -10.67 2.46
C SER A 78 9.27 -10.10 1.77
N THR A 79 8.82 -10.73 0.70
CA THR A 79 7.60 -10.38 0.00
C THR A 79 6.81 -11.65 -0.32
N SER A 80 5.50 -11.60 -0.20
CA SER A 80 4.59 -12.69 -0.55
C SER A 80 3.50 -12.12 -1.45
N TYR A 81 3.37 -12.68 -2.64
CA TYR A 81 2.38 -12.31 -3.63
C TYR A 81 1.42 -13.48 -3.84
N VAL A 82 0.12 -13.28 -3.67
CA VAL A 82 -0.91 -14.31 -3.80
C VAL A 82 -1.91 -13.87 -4.84
N VAL A 83 -2.23 -14.75 -5.79
CA VAL A 83 -3.26 -14.54 -6.81
C VAL A 83 -4.34 -15.59 -6.62
N ASP A 84 -5.55 -15.14 -6.31
CA ASP A 84 -6.78 -15.93 -6.17
C ASP A 84 -7.76 -15.54 -7.30
N PRO A 85 -7.66 -16.16 -8.49
CA PRO A 85 -8.57 -15.87 -9.60
C PRO A 85 -10.03 -16.19 -9.26
N GLY A 86 -10.27 -17.25 -8.49
CA GLY A 86 -11.62 -17.69 -8.10
C GLY A 86 -12.38 -16.64 -7.28
N ARG A 87 -11.68 -15.86 -6.45
CA ARG A 87 -12.26 -14.70 -5.73
C ARG A 87 -12.00 -13.36 -6.40
N GLY A 88 -11.19 -13.33 -7.45
CA GLY A 88 -10.72 -12.10 -8.09
C GLY A 88 -9.87 -11.25 -7.14
N ILE A 89 -9.02 -11.86 -6.31
CA ILE A 89 -8.21 -11.16 -5.29
C ILE A 89 -6.72 -11.38 -5.54
N VAL A 90 -5.96 -10.30 -5.42
CA VAL A 90 -4.51 -10.33 -5.27
C VAL A 90 -4.15 -9.80 -3.89
N VAL A 91 -3.13 -10.41 -3.28
CA VAL A 91 -2.53 -9.94 -2.01
C VAL A 91 -1.04 -9.80 -2.21
N ASP A 92 -0.51 -8.61 -1.93
CA ASP A 92 0.92 -8.34 -1.84
C ASP A 92 1.25 -7.99 -0.39
N GLN A 93 2.11 -8.77 0.24
CA GLN A 93 2.63 -8.56 1.59
C GLN A 93 4.12 -8.37 1.50
N SER A 94 4.64 -7.27 2.03
CA SER A 94 6.07 -7.01 2.04
C SER A 94 6.52 -6.63 3.45
N ASP A 95 7.69 -7.11 3.86
CA ASP A 95 8.37 -6.68 5.08
C ASP A 95 9.78 -6.21 4.73
N PHE A 96 10.02 -4.93 5.00
CA PHE A 96 11.29 -4.24 4.76
C PHE A 96 12.00 -3.87 6.08
N GLY A 97 11.70 -4.57 7.18
CA GLY A 97 12.29 -4.32 8.50
C GLY A 97 11.68 -3.14 9.27
N SER A 98 10.91 -2.26 8.60
CA SER A 98 10.09 -1.22 9.25
C SER A 98 8.69 -1.71 9.65
N GLY A 99 8.41 -3.00 9.39
CA GLY A 99 7.15 -3.68 9.62
C GLY A 99 6.42 -4.01 8.31
N PRO A 100 5.38 -4.86 8.39
CA PRO A 100 4.70 -5.36 7.20
C PRO A 100 3.84 -4.28 6.56
N THR A 101 3.96 -4.15 5.23
CA THR A 101 2.97 -3.51 4.36
C THR A 101 2.11 -4.59 3.71
N THR A 102 0.85 -4.27 3.45
CA THR A 102 -0.03 -5.16 2.70
C THR A 102 -0.91 -4.37 1.75
N GLU A 103 -0.93 -4.75 0.48
CA GLU A 103 -1.91 -4.29 -0.49
C GLU A 103 -2.81 -5.46 -0.89
N TYR A 104 -4.10 -5.20 -1.01
CA TYR A 104 -5.03 -6.12 -1.67
C TYR A 104 -5.60 -5.42 -2.89
N ALA A 105 -5.70 -6.14 -4.01
CA ALA A 105 -6.49 -5.71 -5.15
C ALA A 105 -7.65 -6.68 -5.35
N ALA A 106 -8.84 -6.16 -5.59
CA ALA A 106 -10.03 -6.95 -5.84
C ALA A 106 -10.66 -6.54 -7.18
N ALA A 107 -10.73 -7.49 -8.11
CA ALA A 107 -11.27 -7.29 -9.45
C ALA A 107 -12.67 -6.67 -9.41
N GLY A 108 -12.88 -5.65 -10.24
CA GLY A 108 -14.14 -4.90 -10.31
C GLY A 108 -14.49 -4.08 -9.06
N LYS A 109 -13.64 -4.06 -8.03
CA LYS A 109 -13.91 -3.36 -6.76
C LYS A 109 -12.91 -2.24 -6.51
N GLY A 110 -11.63 -2.58 -6.38
CA GLY A 110 -10.58 -1.62 -6.06
C GLY A 110 -9.47 -2.16 -5.18
N LYS A 111 -8.75 -1.24 -4.55
CA LYS A 111 -7.54 -1.53 -3.78
C LYS A 111 -7.72 -1.28 -2.29
N TYR A 112 -7.00 -2.06 -1.47
CA TYR A 112 -6.95 -1.94 -0.02
C TYR A 112 -5.50 -1.72 0.39
N THR A 113 -5.16 -0.47 0.69
CA THR A 113 -3.78 -0.09 1.02
C THR A 113 -3.60 -0.07 2.53
N TYR A 114 -2.53 -0.67 3.03
CA TYR A 114 -2.17 -0.63 4.44
C TYR A 114 -1.79 0.80 4.88
N MET A 115 -2.47 1.30 5.91
CA MET A 115 -2.32 2.66 6.41
C MET A 115 -1.93 2.71 7.89
N ALA A 116 -1.69 1.56 8.53
CA ALA A 116 -1.56 1.49 9.97
C ALA A 116 -0.35 2.26 10.52
N PHE A 117 0.67 2.52 9.72
CA PHE A 117 1.83 3.34 10.11
C PHE A 117 1.48 4.83 10.29
N SER A 118 0.45 5.33 9.60
CA SER A 118 0.01 6.72 9.71
C SER A 118 -0.62 7.01 11.07
N LYS A 119 0.00 7.90 11.85
CA LYS A 119 -0.53 8.39 13.13
C LYS A 119 -1.94 8.96 12.97
N ASN A 120 -2.18 9.70 11.89
CA ASN A 120 -3.48 10.29 11.60
C ASN A 120 -4.51 9.21 11.26
N PHE A 121 -4.13 8.18 10.48
CA PHE A 121 -5.00 7.03 10.20
C PHE A 121 -5.46 6.35 11.49
N ARG A 122 -4.51 6.04 12.38
CA ARG A 122 -4.81 5.47 13.70
C ARG A 122 -5.73 6.35 14.54
N ALA A 123 -5.53 7.67 14.52
CA ALA A 123 -6.38 8.61 15.24
C ALA A 123 -7.82 8.64 14.70
N VAL A 124 -7.99 8.66 13.36
CA VAL A 124 -9.30 8.64 12.71
C VAL A 124 -10.03 7.34 13.01
N VAL A 125 -9.41 6.17 12.80
CA VAL A 125 -10.10 4.89 13.06
C VAL A 125 -10.41 4.68 14.55
N ARG A 126 -9.58 5.21 15.46
CA ARG A 126 -9.88 5.22 16.90
C ARG A 126 -11.08 6.12 17.21
N MET A 127 -11.12 7.32 16.66
CA MET A 127 -12.23 8.25 16.80
C MET A 127 -13.56 7.63 16.33
N MET A 128 -13.52 6.81 15.28
CA MET A 128 -14.69 6.09 14.74
C MET A 128 -15.03 4.78 15.48
N GLY A 129 -14.33 4.44 16.57
CA GLY A 129 -14.57 3.18 17.30
C GLY A 129 -14.13 1.92 16.54
N ARG A 130 -13.24 2.04 15.55
CA ARG A 130 -12.74 0.94 14.72
C ARG A 130 -11.22 0.77 14.81
N PRO A 131 -10.63 0.64 16.03
CA PRO A 131 -9.19 0.69 16.22
C PRO A 131 -8.43 -0.51 15.62
N THR A 132 -9.12 -1.55 15.15
CA THR A 132 -8.55 -2.72 14.47
C THR A 132 -8.43 -2.54 12.96
N VAL A 133 -9.06 -1.52 12.36
CA VAL A 133 -8.93 -1.25 10.93
C VAL A 133 -7.50 -0.80 10.61
N ARG A 134 -6.91 -1.41 9.58
CA ARG A 134 -5.53 -1.15 9.14
C ARG A 134 -5.45 -0.66 7.70
N HIS A 135 -6.53 -0.80 6.92
CA HIS A 135 -6.51 -0.54 5.49
C HIS A 135 -7.46 0.60 5.09
N MET A 136 -7.09 1.30 4.04
CA MET A 136 -7.97 2.23 3.33
C MET A 136 -8.37 1.61 1.99
N PHE A 137 -9.66 1.68 1.67
CA PHE A 137 -10.22 1.21 0.42
C PHE A 137 -10.29 2.36 -0.58
N GLN A 138 -9.68 2.16 -1.75
CA GLN A 138 -9.77 3.05 -2.90
C GLN A 138 -10.55 2.35 -4.02
N PRO A 139 -11.76 2.84 -4.36
CA PRO A 139 -12.58 2.22 -5.40
C PRO A 139 -11.90 2.33 -6.76
N GLN A 140 -11.83 1.20 -7.48
CA GLN A 140 -11.36 1.12 -8.86
C GLN A 140 -12.21 0.07 -9.59
N PRO A 141 -13.43 0.43 -10.05
CA PRO A 141 -14.37 -0.53 -10.62
C PRO A 141 -13.91 -1.13 -11.96
N THR A 142 -12.94 -0.49 -12.61
CA THR A 142 -12.34 -0.96 -13.86
C THR A 142 -11.10 -1.84 -13.65
N LEU A 143 -10.75 -2.15 -12.40
CA LEU A 143 -9.58 -2.98 -12.09
C LEU A 143 -9.83 -4.41 -12.58
N LYS A 144 -8.99 -4.84 -13.53
CA LYS A 144 -8.89 -6.23 -13.97
C LYS A 144 -7.76 -6.92 -13.20
N LEU A 145 -7.97 -8.18 -12.84
CA LEU A 145 -6.99 -8.92 -12.04
C LEU A 145 -5.72 -9.15 -12.84
N GLU A 146 -5.86 -9.52 -14.11
CA GLU A 146 -4.79 -9.90 -15.02
C GLU A 146 -3.87 -8.70 -15.28
N ASP A 147 -4.46 -7.54 -15.59
CA ASP A 147 -3.71 -6.29 -15.79
C ASP A 147 -2.94 -5.88 -14.52
N HIS A 148 -3.54 -6.10 -13.34
CA HIS A 148 -2.88 -5.79 -12.08
C HIS A 148 -1.72 -6.76 -11.79
N VAL A 149 -1.95 -8.06 -11.95
CA VAL A 149 -0.92 -9.11 -11.77
C VAL A 149 0.23 -8.90 -12.75
N GLU A 150 -0.06 -8.57 -13.99
CA GLU A 150 0.94 -8.27 -15.01
C GLU A 150 1.75 -7.02 -14.65
N ALA A 151 1.12 -6.00 -14.06
CA ALA A 151 1.80 -4.76 -13.70
C ALA A 151 2.62 -4.84 -12.40
N THR A 152 2.21 -5.66 -11.42
CA THR A 152 2.81 -5.63 -10.06
C THR A 152 3.38 -6.97 -9.60
N GLY A 153 2.96 -8.07 -10.19
CA GLY A 153 3.31 -9.41 -9.73
C GLY A 153 4.64 -9.92 -10.28
N PRO A 154 5.37 -10.74 -9.50
CA PRO A 154 6.52 -11.49 -10.00
C PRO A 154 6.01 -12.71 -10.77
N THR A 155 5.49 -12.51 -11.99
CA THR A 155 4.91 -13.61 -12.76
C THR A 155 6.01 -14.55 -13.26
N PHE A 156 5.80 -15.85 -13.14
CA PHE A 156 6.73 -16.87 -13.66
C PHE A 156 6.97 -16.68 -15.16
N ALA A 157 5.98 -16.21 -15.93
CA ALA A 157 6.13 -15.96 -17.35
C ALA A 157 7.21 -14.90 -17.64
N LYS A 158 7.18 -13.76 -16.92
CA LYS A 158 8.21 -12.72 -17.04
C LYS A 158 9.56 -13.22 -16.56
N VAL A 159 9.58 -13.84 -15.38
CA VAL A 159 10.80 -14.38 -14.75
C VAL A 159 11.50 -15.44 -15.61
N LEU A 160 10.75 -16.17 -16.44
CA LEU A 160 11.31 -17.22 -17.30
C LEU A 160 11.59 -16.79 -18.73
N THR A 161 11.02 -15.69 -19.22
CA THR A 161 11.10 -15.35 -20.65
C THR A 161 11.70 -13.99 -20.96
N GLU A 162 11.71 -13.06 -20.00
CA GLU A 162 12.38 -11.76 -20.21
C GLU A 162 13.90 -11.94 -20.22
N ASP A 163 14.60 -11.38 -21.21
CA ASP A 163 16.08 -11.32 -21.25
C ASP A 163 16.84 -12.66 -21.17
N VAL A 164 16.26 -13.77 -21.65
CA VAL A 164 16.95 -15.08 -21.70
C VAL A 164 17.76 -15.23 -23.00
N ALA A 165 18.83 -14.47 -23.16
CA ALA A 165 19.75 -14.61 -24.30
C ALA A 165 21.00 -15.46 -24.00
N TYR A 166 21.16 -15.88 -22.74
CA TYR A 166 22.40 -16.46 -22.23
C TYR A 166 22.43 -17.98 -22.36
N ALA A 167 23.57 -18.49 -22.83
CA ALA A 167 23.88 -19.91 -22.76
C ALA A 167 24.00 -20.34 -21.29
N GLY A 168 23.77 -21.63 -21.02
CA GLY A 168 23.81 -22.13 -19.66
C GLY A 168 23.73 -23.64 -19.61
N THR A 169 23.29 -24.17 -18.47
CA THR A 169 23.19 -25.61 -18.24
C THR A 169 21.79 -25.99 -17.82
N LYS A 170 21.35 -27.16 -18.29
CA LYS A 170 20.20 -27.88 -17.75
C LYS A 170 20.71 -29.12 -17.02
N THR A 171 20.40 -29.25 -15.74
CA THR A 171 20.69 -30.45 -14.95
C THR A 171 19.38 -31.16 -14.66
N VAL A 172 19.23 -32.41 -15.10
CA VAL A 172 18.06 -33.25 -14.78
C VAL A 172 18.42 -34.18 -13.62
N HIS A 173 17.49 -34.28 -12.67
CA HIS A 173 17.62 -35.08 -11.46
C HIS A 173 16.79 -36.35 -11.54
N ASP A 174 17.15 -37.36 -10.74
CA ASP A 174 16.50 -38.68 -10.73
C ASP A 174 15.00 -38.63 -10.34
N ASN A 175 14.61 -37.62 -9.57
CA ASN A 175 13.21 -37.38 -9.17
C ASN A 175 12.37 -36.73 -10.29
N GLY A 176 12.96 -36.46 -11.46
CA GLY A 176 12.32 -35.79 -12.60
C GLY A 176 12.34 -34.26 -12.55
N SER A 177 12.86 -33.64 -11.49
CA SER A 177 13.07 -32.18 -11.45
C SER A 177 14.26 -31.78 -12.33
N ALA A 178 14.35 -30.50 -12.66
CA ALA A 178 15.46 -29.97 -13.43
C ALA A 178 15.87 -28.57 -12.97
N ASP A 179 17.17 -28.31 -12.99
CA ASP A 179 17.73 -26.98 -12.75
C ASP A 179 18.21 -26.37 -14.05
N TYR A 180 17.84 -25.12 -14.27
CA TYR A 180 18.36 -24.28 -15.36
C TYR A 180 19.24 -23.20 -14.77
N LYS A 181 20.51 -23.15 -15.17
CA LYS A 181 21.48 -22.18 -14.65
C LYS A 181 22.15 -21.42 -15.78
N TYR A 182 22.22 -20.10 -15.64
CA TYR A 182 23.01 -19.23 -16.52
C TYR A 182 23.49 -17.99 -15.76
N SER A 183 24.43 -17.26 -16.36
CA SER A 183 24.89 -15.97 -15.86
C SER A 183 24.72 -14.92 -16.95
N ASP A 184 24.36 -13.70 -16.55
CA ASP A 184 24.32 -12.56 -17.46
C ASP A 184 25.71 -11.90 -17.61
N ASP A 185 25.79 -10.86 -18.45
CA ASP A 185 27.03 -10.13 -18.72
C ASP A 185 27.58 -9.39 -17.49
N ASP A 186 26.72 -9.12 -16.49
CA ASP A 186 27.09 -8.45 -15.24
C ASP A 186 27.56 -9.46 -14.17
N GLY A 187 27.60 -10.76 -14.51
CA GLY A 187 27.99 -11.83 -13.60
C GLY A 187 26.91 -12.25 -12.60
N THR A 188 25.68 -11.75 -12.75
CA THR A 188 24.53 -12.21 -11.96
C THR A 188 24.18 -13.61 -12.40
N THR A 189 24.12 -14.53 -11.45
CA THR A 189 23.79 -15.93 -11.69
C THR A 189 22.33 -16.19 -11.39
N PHE A 190 21.62 -16.81 -12.33
CA PHE A 190 20.25 -17.25 -12.18
C PHE A 190 20.23 -18.77 -12.13
N THR A 191 19.50 -19.34 -11.18
CA THR A 191 19.19 -20.77 -11.12
C THR A 191 17.70 -20.95 -10.95
N MET A 192 17.04 -21.52 -11.95
CA MET A 192 15.61 -21.84 -11.92
C MET A 192 15.44 -23.33 -11.64
N GLN A 193 14.80 -23.66 -10.52
CA GLN A 193 14.44 -25.02 -10.18
C GLN A 193 13.03 -25.33 -10.66
N VAL A 194 12.91 -26.38 -11.47
CA VAL A 194 11.67 -26.82 -12.09
C VAL A 194 11.28 -28.16 -11.49
N GLY A 195 10.09 -28.23 -10.91
CA GLY A 195 9.59 -29.46 -10.30
C GLY A 195 9.32 -30.56 -11.33
N PRO A 196 9.08 -31.82 -10.90
CA PRO A 196 8.85 -32.95 -11.80
C PRO A 196 7.63 -32.79 -12.74
N ALA A 197 6.67 -31.94 -12.36
CA ALA A 197 5.52 -31.57 -13.19
C ALA A 197 5.86 -30.57 -14.31
N GLY A 198 7.12 -30.13 -14.43
CA GLY A 198 7.56 -29.13 -15.41
C GLY A 198 7.22 -27.68 -15.04
N THR A 199 6.76 -27.43 -13.82
CA THR A 199 6.41 -26.09 -13.30
C THR A 199 7.59 -25.47 -12.55
N LEU A 200 7.76 -24.16 -12.66
CA LEU A 200 8.76 -23.42 -11.89
C LEU A 200 8.44 -23.50 -10.40
N ALA A 201 9.39 -23.97 -9.60
CA ALA A 201 9.26 -24.08 -8.15
C ALA A 201 10.07 -22.98 -7.43
N GLU A 202 11.28 -22.69 -7.90
CA GLU A 202 12.16 -21.71 -7.27
C GLU A 202 13.04 -20.99 -8.30
N VAL A 203 13.40 -19.74 -8.00
CA VAL A 203 14.45 -18.99 -8.68
C VAL A 203 15.41 -18.44 -7.64
N LEU A 204 16.69 -18.79 -7.80
CA LEU A 204 17.79 -18.22 -7.04
C LEU A 204 18.52 -17.22 -7.93
N VAL A 205 18.70 -16.00 -7.45
CA VAL A 205 19.49 -14.97 -8.09
C VAL A 205 20.65 -14.63 -7.16
N GLY A 206 21.86 -14.78 -7.65
CA GLY A 206 23.08 -14.41 -6.92
C GLY A 206 23.84 -13.32 -7.67
N SER A 207 24.14 -12.23 -6.99
CA SER A 207 25.07 -11.19 -7.43
C SER A 207 25.92 -10.73 -6.25
N ASP A 208 26.93 -9.88 -6.49
CA ASP A 208 27.91 -9.49 -5.47
C ASP A 208 27.25 -8.99 -4.15
N GLY A 209 27.32 -9.85 -3.13
CA GLY A 209 26.75 -9.63 -1.80
C GLY A 209 25.22 -9.67 -1.70
N LEU A 210 24.49 -9.94 -2.79
CA LEU A 210 23.03 -10.04 -2.83
C LEU A 210 22.60 -11.46 -3.24
N SER A 211 21.71 -12.05 -2.44
CA SER A 211 21.02 -13.29 -2.80
C SER A 211 19.52 -13.06 -2.76
N VAL A 212 18.82 -13.41 -3.83
CA VAL A 212 17.36 -13.38 -3.91
C VAL A 212 16.85 -14.78 -4.18
N THR A 213 15.88 -15.22 -3.39
CA THR A 213 15.17 -16.48 -3.60
C THR A 213 13.70 -16.16 -3.86
N LEU A 214 13.14 -16.72 -4.92
CA LEU A 214 11.74 -16.57 -5.29
C LEU A 214 11.12 -17.96 -5.45
N THR A 215 10.21 -18.32 -4.55
CA THR A 215 9.52 -19.62 -4.55
C THR A 215 8.11 -19.48 -5.09
N TYR A 216 7.60 -20.50 -5.77
CA TYR A 216 6.25 -20.56 -6.33
C TYR A 216 5.50 -21.79 -5.83
N ALA A 217 4.23 -21.58 -5.47
CA ALA A 217 3.28 -22.63 -5.17
C ALA A 217 2.00 -22.41 -5.98
N TYR A 218 1.48 -23.48 -6.58
CA TYR A 218 0.30 -23.45 -7.44
C TYR A 218 -0.89 -24.11 -6.74
N GLY A 219 -2.11 -23.69 -7.08
CA GLY A 219 -3.35 -24.20 -6.51
C GLY A 219 -4.28 -23.07 -6.09
N VAL A 220 -5.37 -23.38 -5.38
CA VAL A 220 -6.39 -22.39 -5.00
C VAL A 220 -6.03 -21.74 -3.66
N PRO A 221 -5.41 -20.54 -3.62
CA PRO A 221 -5.24 -19.84 -2.37
C PRO A 221 -6.60 -19.38 -1.82
N GLN A 222 -6.63 -19.09 -0.51
CA GLN A 222 -7.80 -18.49 0.12
C GLN A 222 -7.48 -17.08 0.60
N ALA A 223 -7.55 -16.11 -0.31
CA ALA A 223 -7.38 -14.71 0.03
C ALA A 223 -8.71 -14.13 0.56
N THR A 224 -8.64 -13.42 1.69
CA THR A 224 -9.79 -12.71 2.26
C THR A 224 -9.49 -11.22 2.32
N LEU A 225 -10.43 -10.39 1.89
CA LEU A 225 -10.27 -8.94 1.94
C LEU A 225 -10.30 -8.44 3.39
N PRO A 226 -9.45 -7.46 3.74
CA PRO A 226 -9.42 -6.93 5.08
C PRO A 226 -10.61 -5.99 5.32
N THR A 227 -10.86 -5.69 6.60
CA THR A 227 -11.69 -4.54 6.93
C THR A 227 -10.97 -3.24 6.59
N ALA A 228 -11.72 -2.30 6.02
CA ALA A 228 -11.19 -1.00 5.61
C ALA A 228 -12.18 0.15 5.87
N ILE A 229 -11.67 1.38 5.75
CA ILE A 229 -12.49 2.58 5.56
C ILE A 229 -12.27 3.11 4.14
N SER A 230 -13.27 3.74 3.53
CA SER A 230 -13.07 4.40 2.24
C SER A 230 -12.29 5.70 2.39
N GLU A 231 -11.68 6.17 1.31
CA GLU A 231 -11.05 7.50 1.23
C GLU A 231 -12.01 8.62 1.68
N LYS A 232 -13.28 8.57 1.28
CA LYS A 232 -14.31 9.52 1.73
C LYS A 232 -14.48 9.50 3.26
N VAL A 233 -14.55 8.32 3.88
CA VAL A 233 -14.68 8.19 5.35
C VAL A 233 -13.41 8.69 6.04
N TRP A 234 -12.24 8.44 5.44
CA TRP A 234 -10.97 8.97 5.90
C TRP A 234 -10.94 10.50 5.90
N ASP A 235 -11.34 11.14 4.79
CA ASP A 235 -11.41 12.61 4.68
C ASP A 235 -12.38 13.22 5.70
N GLN A 236 -13.53 12.60 5.88
CA GLN A 236 -14.48 12.99 6.93
C GLN A 236 -13.83 12.89 8.32
N GLY A 237 -13.15 11.78 8.59
CA GLY A 237 -12.42 11.57 9.83
C GLY A 237 -11.38 12.65 10.10
N MET A 238 -10.59 12.99 9.08
CA MET A 238 -9.58 14.06 9.16
C MET A 238 -10.20 15.44 9.42
N ALA A 239 -11.33 15.76 8.77
CA ALA A 239 -12.05 17.01 9.03
C ALA A 239 -12.51 17.11 10.50
N TYR A 240 -12.99 16.01 11.07
CA TYR A 240 -13.44 15.99 12.47
C TYR A 240 -12.28 15.97 13.48
N LEU A 241 -11.13 15.39 13.15
CA LEU A 241 -9.92 15.56 13.96
C LEU A 241 -9.47 17.04 14.00
N ALA A 242 -9.63 17.77 12.89
CA ALA A 242 -9.33 19.20 12.80
C ALA A 242 -10.47 20.11 13.30
N MET A 243 -11.61 19.55 13.73
CA MET A 243 -12.83 20.28 14.05
C MET A 243 -12.60 21.43 15.04
N ARG A 244 -11.88 21.16 16.13
CA ARG A 244 -11.62 22.15 17.19
C ARG A 244 -10.88 23.38 16.64
N ALA A 245 -9.84 23.15 15.83
CA ALA A 245 -9.09 24.22 15.20
C ALA A 245 -9.95 25.00 14.20
N ALA A 246 -10.76 24.32 13.40
CA ALA A 246 -11.64 24.95 12.42
C ALA A 246 -12.71 25.84 13.07
N VAL A 247 -13.39 25.38 14.13
CA VAL A 247 -14.39 26.20 14.86
C VAL A 247 -13.73 27.42 15.50
N LYS A 248 -12.54 27.26 16.11
CA LYS A 248 -11.77 28.36 16.69
C LYS A 248 -11.37 29.38 15.62
N HIS A 249 -10.87 28.92 14.47
CA HIS A 249 -10.47 29.78 13.35
C HIS A 249 -11.64 30.62 12.84
N VAL A 250 -12.78 30.00 12.54
CA VAL A 250 -14.00 30.72 12.11
C VAL A 250 -14.42 31.76 13.15
N ALA A 251 -14.42 31.41 14.44
CA ALA A 251 -14.81 32.34 15.50
C ALA A 251 -13.85 33.54 15.61
N SER A 252 -12.54 33.29 15.57
CA SER A 252 -11.50 34.31 15.69
C SER A 252 -11.43 35.25 14.48
N GLU A 253 -11.36 34.70 13.27
CA GLU A 253 -11.26 35.51 12.04
C GLU A 253 -12.52 36.33 11.82
N ALA A 254 -13.71 35.74 12.02
CA ALA A 254 -14.94 36.49 11.88
C ALA A 254 -15.06 37.62 12.91
N ALA A 255 -14.54 37.46 14.13
CA ALA A 255 -14.50 38.53 15.13
C ALA A 255 -13.52 39.65 14.73
N ALA A 256 -12.35 39.29 14.21
CA ALA A 256 -11.37 40.24 13.71
C ALA A 256 -11.91 41.04 12.51
N ASP A 257 -12.50 40.37 11.52
CA ASP A 257 -13.15 40.97 10.35
C ASP A 257 -14.31 41.88 10.74
N THR A 258 -15.13 41.45 11.69
CA THR A 258 -16.25 42.26 12.20
C THR A 258 -15.72 43.55 12.83
N SER A 259 -14.66 43.47 13.62
CA SER A 259 -14.04 44.64 14.27
C SER A 259 -13.41 45.58 13.24
N ARG A 260 -12.73 45.04 12.22
CA ARG A 260 -12.17 45.81 11.08
C ARG A 260 -13.28 46.52 10.29
N THR A 261 -14.35 45.81 9.94
CA THR A 261 -15.48 46.34 9.18
C THR A 261 -16.18 47.48 9.92
N ALA A 262 -16.19 47.45 11.26
CA ALA A 262 -16.78 48.51 12.06
C ALA A 262 -15.96 49.82 12.05
N GLN A 263 -14.69 49.80 11.63
CA GLN A 263 -13.82 50.99 11.52
C GLN A 263 -13.85 51.86 12.79
N GLY A 264 -13.77 51.23 13.97
CA GLY A 264 -13.82 51.92 15.27
C GLY A 264 -15.21 52.40 15.71
N ARG A 265 -16.27 52.18 14.91
CA ARG A 265 -17.67 52.41 15.30
C ARG A 265 -18.22 51.22 16.08
N THR A 266 -19.40 51.38 16.67
CA THR A 266 -20.10 50.29 17.37
C THR A 266 -20.39 49.13 16.41
N VAL A 267 -20.02 47.92 16.80
CA VAL A 267 -20.28 46.70 16.02
C VAL A 267 -21.78 46.42 15.98
N LYS A 268 -22.35 46.41 14.78
CA LYS A 268 -23.75 46.02 14.57
C LYS A 268 -23.87 44.49 14.64
N VAL A 269 -24.79 43.99 15.46
CA VAL A 269 -25.04 42.54 15.63
C VAL A 269 -25.41 41.87 14.30
N ALA A 270 -26.20 42.53 13.45
CA ALA A 270 -26.56 42.01 12.13
C ALA A 270 -25.34 41.83 11.21
N ALA A 271 -24.38 42.77 11.23
CA ALA A 271 -23.15 42.68 10.45
C ALA A 271 -22.27 41.53 10.97
N LEU A 272 -22.10 41.41 12.29
CA LEU A 272 -21.39 40.29 12.92
C LEU A 272 -21.98 38.94 12.50
N ARG A 273 -23.30 38.78 12.55
CA ARG A 273 -24.00 37.56 12.13
C ARG A 273 -23.73 37.21 10.67
N LYS A 274 -23.79 38.21 9.78
CA LYS A 274 -23.52 38.03 8.34
C LYS A 274 -22.08 37.56 8.10
N ILE A 275 -21.09 38.21 8.70
CA ILE A 275 -19.67 37.87 8.55
C ILE A 275 -19.38 36.46 9.07
N VAL A 276 -19.87 36.12 10.26
CA VAL A 276 -19.64 34.78 10.83
C VAL A 276 -20.25 33.67 9.98
N ARG A 277 -21.45 33.88 9.42
CA ARG A 277 -22.06 32.90 8.48
C ARG A 277 -21.28 32.78 7.18
N SER A 278 -20.70 33.87 6.69
CA SER A 278 -19.84 33.85 5.49
C SER A 278 -18.60 32.99 5.74
N TRP A 279 -17.91 33.19 6.86
CA TRP A 279 -16.75 32.38 7.25
C TRP A 279 -17.12 30.90 7.43
N ALA A 280 -18.19 30.60 8.16
CA ALA A 280 -18.64 29.23 8.33
C ALA A 280 -18.97 28.54 6.99
N THR A 281 -19.61 29.25 6.06
CA THR A 281 -19.89 28.76 4.71
C THR A 281 -18.60 28.51 3.93
N ALA A 282 -17.67 29.47 3.92
CA ALA A 282 -16.39 29.34 3.24
C ALA A 282 -15.58 28.14 3.76
N THR A 283 -15.47 27.99 5.09
CA THR A 283 -14.77 26.85 5.70
C THR A 283 -15.43 25.51 5.38
N ASN A 284 -16.77 25.45 5.39
CA ASN A 284 -17.50 24.22 5.01
C ASN A 284 -17.31 23.88 3.52
N ASN A 285 -17.32 24.87 2.64
CA ASN A 285 -17.15 24.66 1.19
C ASN A 285 -15.72 24.25 0.82
N ASN A 286 -14.72 24.71 1.58
CA ASN A 286 -13.31 24.38 1.36
C ASN A 286 -12.90 23.04 2.02
N ASN A 287 -13.83 22.33 2.65
CA ASN A 287 -13.55 21.04 3.27
C ASN A 287 -13.53 19.93 2.20
N ARG A 288 -12.39 19.25 2.05
CA ARG A 288 -12.21 18.12 1.12
C ARG A 288 -13.27 17.03 1.28
N ALA A 289 -13.77 16.84 2.49
CA ALA A 289 -14.80 15.85 2.79
C ALA A 289 -16.21 16.23 2.31
N GLY A 290 -16.40 17.45 1.76
CA GLY A 290 -17.72 17.99 1.37
C GLY A 290 -18.68 18.17 2.56
N LEU A 291 -18.16 18.25 3.79
CA LEU A 291 -18.95 18.28 5.01
C LEU A 291 -19.32 19.71 5.41
N LYS A 292 -20.62 19.92 5.68
CA LYS A 292 -21.13 21.11 6.37
C LYS A 292 -21.01 20.96 7.89
N MET A 293 -19.78 20.89 8.38
CA MET A 293 -19.46 20.59 9.78
C MET A 293 -19.76 21.76 10.73
N ILE A 294 -19.41 22.98 10.35
CA ILE A 294 -19.53 24.17 11.21
C ILE A 294 -20.94 24.74 11.10
N LYS A 295 -21.60 24.88 12.25
CA LYS A 295 -22.94 25.45 12.42
C LYS A 295 -22.85 26.80 13.14
N VAL A 296 -23.78 27.68 12.80
CA VAL A 296 -23.91 29.01 13.42
C VAL A 296 -25.32 29.16 13.96
N LYS A 297 -25.46 29.55 15.23
CA LYS A 297 -26.73 29.85 15.88
C LYS A 297 -26.71 31.28 16.41
N ASP A 298 -27.73 32.06 16.08
CA ASP A 298 -27.88 33.40 16.63
C ASP A 298 -28.14 33.33 18.14
N ILE A 299 -27.48 34.20 18.89
CA ILE A 299 -27.69 34.37 20.33
C ILE A 299 -27.89 35.85 20.65
N SER A 300 -28.25 36.16 21.90
CA SER A 300 -28.31 37.54 22.37
C SER A 300 -26.96 38.23 22.16
N ARG A 301 -27.01 39.37 21.45
CA ARG A 301 -25.85 40.22 21.12
C ARG A 301 -24.73 39.55 20.29
N GLY A 302 -25.00 38.42 19.62
CA GLY A 302 -23.96 37.74 18.85
C GLY A 302 -24.40 36.45 18.16
N VAL A 303 -23.44 35.52 18.04
CA VAL A 303 -23.62 34.17 17.51
C VAL A 303 -22.83 33.13 18.31
N ARG A 304 -23.31 31.90 18.30
CA ARG A 304 -22.56 30.70 18.70
C ARG A 304 -22.12 29.96 17.44
N VAL A 305 -20.81 29.76 17.30
CA VAL A 305 -20.20 28.92 16.27
C VAL A 305 -19.88 27.59 16.92
N TYR A 306 -20.34 26.48 16.34
CA TYR A 306 -20.14 25.18 16.94
C TYR A 306 -20.07 24.07 15.90
N ALA A 307 -19.48 22.96 16.27
CA ALA A 307 -19.51 21.71 15.52
C ALA A 307 -19.55 20.54 16.51
N THR A 308 -20.21 19.46 16.11
CA THR A 308 -20.33 18.23 16.90
C THR A 308 -19.76 17.08 16.09
N ASN A 309 -18.83 16.34 16.70
CA ASN A 309 -18.27 15.14 16.12
C ASN A 309 -19.32 14.01 16.15
N PRO A 310 -19.70 13.41 15.01
CA PRO A 310 -20.75 12.40 14.98
C PRO A 310 -20.33 11.07 15.60
N TRP A 311 -19.02 10.81 15.74
CA TRP A 311 -18.50 9.55 16.30
C TRP A 311 -18.18 9.64 17.79
N THR A 312 -17.62 10.77 18.25
CA THR A 312 -17.28 10.95 19.68
C THR A 312 -18.36 11.70 20.45
N HIS A 313 -19.33 12.30 19.76
CA HIS A 313 -20.34 13.22 20.31
C HIS A 313 -19.78 14.47 20.99
N GLU A 314 -18.46 14.68 20.93
CA GLU A 314 -17.82 15.89 21.44
C GLU A 314 -18.31 17.10 20.64
N THR A 315 -18.71 18.16 21.35
CA THR A 315 -19.11 19.43 20.77
C THR A 315 -18.08 20.50 21.12
N VAL A 316 -17.53 21.15 20.10
CA VAL A 316 -16.69 22.34 20.29
C VAL A 316 -17.54 23.56 19.97
N SER A 317 -17.53 24.56 20.85
CA SER A 317 -18.27 25.79 20.62
C SER A 317 -17.56 27.05 21.10
N TYR A 318 -17.77 28.13 20.36
CA TYR A 318 -17.31 29.48 20.68
C TYR A 318 -18.47 30.44 20.51
N THR A 319 -18.54 31.45 21.36
CA THR A 319 -19.48 32.57 21.22
C THR A 319 -18.73 33.80 20.74
N VAL A 320 -19.28 34.47 19.73
CA VAL A 320 -18.76 35.73 19.19
C VAL A 320 -19.80 36.80 19.46
N LYS A 321 -19.48 37.77 20.32
CA LYS A 321 -20.41 38.81 20.78
C LYS A 321 -19.94 40.20 20.40
N ALA A 322 -20.88 41.06 20.02
CA ALA A 322 -20.63 42.49 19.85
C ALA A 322 -20.50 43.16 21.23
N SER A 323 -19.35 43.80 21.46
CA SER A 323 -19.01 44.49 22.71
C SER A 323 -18.49 45.90 22.39
N GLY A 324 -19.41 46.86 22.28
CA GLY A 324 -19.09 48.22 21.89
C GLY A 324 -18.48 48.26 20.48
N ARG A 325 -17.22 48.69 20.39
CA ARG A 325 -16.47 48.86 19.13
C ARG A 325 -15.72 47.60 18.67
N LYS A 326 -15.82 46.49 19.39
CA LYS A 326 -15.10 45.24 19.10
C LYS A 326 -16.04 44.04 19.12
N ALA A 327 -15.69 42.99 18.38
CA ALA A 327 -16.27 41.66 18.56
C ALA A 327 -15.34 40.83 19.44
N VAL A 328 -15.89 40.14 20.43
CA VAL A 328 -15.14 39.34 21.42
C VAL A 328 -15.51 37.88 21.29
N VAL A 329 -14.50 37.01 21.30
CA VAL A 329 -14.64 35.56 21.26
C VAL A 329 -14.52 35.00 22.68
N LYS A 330 -15.42 34.10 23.06
CA LYS A 330 -15.32 33.31 24.30
C LYS A 330 -15.53 31.83 23.97
N SER A 331 -14.67 30.96 24.50
CA SER A 331 -14.95 29.51 24.52
C SER A 331 -16.20 29.25 25.35
N GLY A 332 -17.03 28.32 24.89
CA GLY A 332 -18.19 27.84 25.65
C GLY A 332 -18.25 26.33 25.63
#